data_AF-A0A7S1NPE1-F1
#
_entry.id   AF-A0A7S1NPE1-F1
#
_cell.length_a   1.000
_cell.length_b   1.000
_cell.length_c   1.000
_cell.angle_alpha   90.00
_cell.angle_beta   90.00
_cell.angle_gamma   90.00
#
_symmetry.space_group_name_H-M   'P 1'
#
loop_
_entity.id
_entity.type
_entity.pdbx_description
1 polymer ?
#
loop_
_entity_poly.entity_id
_entity_poly.type
_entity_poly.pdbx_seq_one_letter_code
_entity_poly.pdbx_strand_id
1 'polypeptide(L)'
;MPVRSLPEDKPKIVFHAVMMAIQNFGFFVMYYGLWGATPHPGLIGDVSGDPCSNTRFATGFMALTCFCEAFLCIGMAFGGYTDDKTVFTLYWFAHLVGGLCYIFCTGAVPAARFSDEGKACAKLSPSNGDRVQMVWIVHAVLFMVYVGGMLSITYFSFLKPTFFFQEGGGRTDHIDRPRGERGAAGRRQQDRVSDV
;
A
#
# COMPACT_ATOMS: atom_id res chain seq x y z
N MET A 1 4.15 20.54 6.50
CA MET A 1 3.67 20.24 5.14
C MET A 1 2.28 19.62 5.24
N PRO A 2 1.26 20.23 4.62
CA PRO A 2 -0.11 19.72 4.64
C PRO A 2 -0.27 18.53 3.67
N VAL A 3 -0.97 17.48 4.11
CA VAL A 3 -1.54 16.46 3.22
C VAL A 3 -2.96 16.93 2.95
N ARG A 4 -3.24 17.43 1.75
CA ARG A 4 -4.55 18.00 1.42
C ARG A 4 -4.84 17.80 -0.07
N SER A 5 -5.43 16.67 -0.39
CA SER A 5 -5.86 16.34 -1.73
C SER A 5 -6.97 17.26 -2.22
N LEU A 6 -6.97 17.55 -3.52
CA LEU A 6 -8.09 18.24 -4.17
C LEU A 6 -9.26 17.27 -4.35
N PRO A 7 -10.52 17.72 -4.25
CA PRO A 7 -11.70 16.86 -4.40
C PRO A 7 -11.68 16.02 -5.69
N GLU A 8 -11.23 16.59 -6.81
CA GLU A 8 -11.12 15.92 -8.11
C GLU A 8 -10.00 14.88 -8.20
N ASP A 9 -9.03 14.91 -7.28
CA ASP A 9 -7.92 13.94 -7.26
C ASP A 9 -8.23 12.74 -6.35
N LYS A 10 -9.21 12.84 -5.44
CA LYS A 10 -9.61 11.74 -4.54
C LYS A 10 -9.98 10.45 -5.29
N PRO A 11 -10.75 10.46 -6.39
CA PRO A 11 -11.03 9.26 -7.16
C PRO A 11 -9.76 8.62 -7.76
N LYS A 12 -8.77 9.43 -8.15
CA LYS A 12 -7.50 8.94 -8.71
C LYS A 12 -6.65 8.25 -7.65
N ILE A 13 -6.61 8.83 -6.43
CA ILE A 13 -5.94 8.23 -5.27
C ILE A 13 -6.53 6.84 -4.99
N VAL A 14 -7.87 6.75 -4.90
CA VAL A 14 -8.56 5.48 -4.65
C VAL A 14 -8.31 4.48 -5.80
N PHE A 15 -8.41 4.92 -7.05
CA PHE A 15 -8.16 4.06 -8.21
C PHE A 15 -6.76 3.44 -8.18
N HIS A 16 -5.72 4.26 -7.99
CA HIS A 16 -4.34 3.75 -7.93
C HIS A 16 -4.13 2.80 -6.74
N ALA A 17 -4.72 3.11 -5.59
CA ALA A 17 -4.61 2.28 -4.40
C ALA A 17 -5.26 0.91 -4.59
N VAL A 18 -6.45 0.86 -5.19
CA VAL A 18 -7.15 -0.39 -5.50
C VAL A 18 -6.35 -1.22 -6.49
N MET A 19 -5.83 -0.61 -7.55
CA MET A 19 -4.99 -1.31 -8.54
C MET A 19 -3.74 -1.92 -7.88
N MET A 20 -3.04 -1.16 -7.05
CA MET A 20 -1.86 -1.65 -6.33
C MET A 20 -2.20 -2.74 -5.31
N ALA A 21 -3.32 -2.61 -4.58
CA ALA A 21 -3.77 -3.61 -3.63
C ALA A 21 -4.14 -4.93 -4.31
N ILE A 22 -4.89 -4.87 -5.43
CA ILE A 22 -5.23 -6.06 -6.22
C ILE A 22 -3.96 -6.74 -6.74
N GLN A 23 -3.04 -5.95 -7.29
CA GLN A 23 -1.77 -6.47 -7.81
C GLN A 23 -0.97 -7.18 -6.71
N ASN A 24 -0.75 -6.52 -5.57
CA ASN A 24 -0.01 -7.08 -4.44
C ASN A 24 -0.69 -8.31 -3.85
N PHE A 25 -2.00 -8.27 -3.66
CA PHE A 25 -2.73 -9.43 -3.14
C PHE A 25 -2.69 -10.61 -4.12
N GLY A 26 -2.76 -10.35 -5.43
CA GLY A 26 -2.56 -11.36 -6.47
C GLY A 26 -1.17 -12.01 -6.38
N PHE A 27 -0.12 -11.20 -6.18
CA PHE A 27 1.23 -11.73 -5.96
C PHE A 27 1.36 -12.53 -4.67
N PHE A 28 0.73 -12.08 -3.58
CA PHE A 28 0.66 -12.86 -2.34
C PHE A 28 0.09 -14.25 -2.61
N VAL A 29 -1.07 -14.35 -3.26
CA VAL A 29 -1.70 -15.65 -3.56
C VAL A 29 -0.78 -16.53 -4.40
N MET A 30 -0.14 -15.96 -5.43
CA MET A 30 0.78 -16.71 -6.30
C MET A 30 2.02 -17.20 -5.54
N TYR A 31 2.73 -16.31 -4.83
CA TYR A 31 3.95 -16.66 -4.10
C TYR A 31 3.69 -17.54 -2.88
N TYR A 32 2.57 -17.35 -2.19
CA TYR A 32 2.16 -18.23 -1.09
C TYR A 32 1.87 -19.65 -1.60
N GLY A 33 1.19 -19.76 -2.76
CA GLY A 33 0.99 -21.05 -3.43
C GLY A 33 2.31 -21.70 -3.86
N LEU A 34 3.26 -20.93 -4.39
CA LEU A 34 4.60 -21.43 -4.74
C LEU A 34 5.37 -21.90 -3.51
N TRP A 35 5.32 -21.14 -2.41
CA TRP A 35 5.96 -21.50 -1.15
C TRP A 35 5.42 -22.85 -0.63
N GLY A 36 4.09 -23.01 -0.58
CA GLY A 36 3.46 -24.25 -0.13
C GLY A 36 3.67 -25.44 -1.07
N ALA A 37 3.88 -25.21 -2.36
CA ALA A 37 4.17 -26.23 -3.36
C ALA A 37 5.67 -26.56 -3.51
N THR A 38 6.55 -25.78 -2.87
CA THR A 38 7.99 -26.02 -2.96
C THR A 38 8.37 -27.22 -2.09
N PRO A 39 9.09 -28.22 -2.62
CA PRO A 39 9.42 -29.43 -1.86
C PRO A 39 10.12 -29.12 -0.53
N HIS A 40 9.79 -29.93 0.48
CA HIS A 40 10.45 -29.90 1.78
C HIS A 40 10.97 -31.30 2.14
N PRO A 41 12.12 -31.70 1.57
CA PRO A 41 12.71 -33.02 1.83
C PRO A 41 13.17 -33.27 3.28
N GLY A 42 13.08 -32.28 4.18
CA GLY A 42 13.65 -32.31 5.53
C GLY A 42 12.68 -32.20 6.72
N LEU A 43 11.41 -32.59 6.60
CA LEU A 43 10.46 -32.56 7.74
C LEU A 43 10.80 -33.57 8.88
N ILE A 44 11.90 -34.33 8.75
CA ILE A 44 12.54 -35.08 9.84
C ILE A 44 14.07 -34.84 9.78
N GLY A 45 14.57 -33.87 10.55
CA GLY A 45 15.88 -33.96 11.19
C GLY A 45 17.14 -33.41 10.51
N ASP A 46 17.14 -32.99 9.24
CA ASP A 46 18.37 -32.45 8.62
C ASP A 46 18.12 -31.23 7.73
N VAL A 47 18.45 -30.06 8.27
CA VAL A 47 18.32 -28.76 7.58
C VAL A 47 19.55 -28.47 6.69
N SER A 48 20.63 -29.24 6.85
CA SER A 48 21.94 -28.93 6.27
C SER A 48 22.11 -29.35 4.80
N GLY A 49 21.09 -29.95 4.18
CA GLY A 49 21.15 -30.43 2.79
C GLY A 49 19.90 -30.20 1.95
N ASP A 50 18.97 -29.34 2.38
CA ASP A 50 17.72 -29.10 1.65
C ASP A 50 17.92 -28.07 0.50
N PRO A 51 17.98 -28.50 -0.77
CA PRO A 51 18.25 -27.60 -1.90
C PRO A 51 17.12 -26.60 -2.14
N CYS A 52 15.96 -26.80 -1.53
CA CYS A 52 14.78 -25.95 -1.67
C CYS A 52 14.64 -24.88 -0.58
N SER A 53 15.51 -24.88 0.43
CA SER A 53 15.45 -23.96 1.58
C SER A 53 15.45 -22.49 1.15
N ASN A 54 16.42 -22.10 0.32
CA ASN A 54 16.54 -20.73 -0.21
C ASN A 54 15.36 -20.32 -1.08
N THR A 55 14.85 -21.22 -1.92
CA THR A 55 13.67 -20.95 -2.77
C THR A 55 12.41 -20.77 -1.92
N ARG A 56 12.21 -21.58 -0.88
CA ARG A 56 11.10 -21.41 0.08
C ARG A 56 11.20 -20.10 0.84
N PHE A 57 12.39 -19.78 1.37
CA PHE A 57 12.57 -18.52 2.07
C PHE A 57 12.25 -17.33 1.17
N ALA A 58 12.82 -17.28 -0.04
CA ALA A 58 12.61 -16.17 -0.97
C ALA A 58 11.14 -16.03 -1.40
N THR A 59 10.47 -17.14 -1.75
CA THR A 59 9.06 -17.11 -2.16
C THR A 59 8.12 -16.80 -0.98
N GLY A 60 8.37 -17.35 0.21
CA GLY A 60 7.58 -17.05 1.41
C GLY A 60 7.75 -15.61 1.90
N PHE A 61 8.98 -15.08 1.90
CA PHE A 61 9.25 -13.70 2.26
C PHE A 61 8.63 -12.71 1.28
N MET A 62 8.68 -13.03 -0.03
CA MET A 62 7.97 -12.26 -1.05
C MET A 62 6.45 -12.29 -0.85
N ALA A 63 5.87 -13.47 -0.56
CA ALA A 63 4.43 -13.59 -0.31
C ALA A 63 3.99 -12.69 0.85
N LEU A 64 4.72 -12.73 1.98
CA LEU A 64 4.43 -11.89 3.14
C LEU A 64 4.57 -10.40 2.81
N THR A 65 5.62 -10.03 2.09
CA THR A 65 5.85 -8.63 1.66
C THR A 65 4.68 -8.14 0.81
N CYS A 66 4.27 -8.90 -0.20
CA CYS A 66 3.12 -8.57 -1.04
C CYS A 66 1.81 -8.47 -0.23
N PHE A 67 1.60 -9.36 0.74
CA PHE A 67 0.42 -9.28 1.61
C PHE A 67 0.39 -7.98 2.40
N CYS A 68 1.48 -7.64 3.10
CA CYS A 68 1.58 -6.40 3.86
C CYS A 68 1.40 -5.17 2.96
N GLU A 69 2.08 -5.13 1.82
CA GLU A 69 2.02 -4.03 0.86
C GLU A 69 0.60 -3.77 0.34
N ALA A 70 -0.22 -4.81 0.14
CA ALA A 70 -1.61 -4.64 -0.25
C ALA A 70 -2.40 -3.76 0.74
N PHE A 71 -2.21 -3.97 2.05
CA PHE A 71 -2.88 -3.16 3.08
C PHE A 71 -2.24 -1.79 3.28
N LEU A 72 -0.91 -1.70 3.15
CA LEU A 72 -0.20 -0.42 3.28
C LEU A 72 -0.61 0.57 2.18
N CYS A 73 -0.84 0.09 0.96
CA CYS A 73 -1.39 0.88 -0.15
C CYS A 73 -2.75 1.50 0.21
N ILE A 74 -3.65 0.70 0.78
CA ILE A 74 -5.00 1.15 1.17
C ILE A 74 -4.93 2.14 2.35
N GLY A 75 -4.09 1.87 3.35
CA GLY A 75 -3.92 2.77 4.49
C GLY A 75 -3.37 4.14 4.08
N MET A 76 -2.39 4.16 3.17
CA MET A 76 -1.86 5.40 2.61
C MET A 76 -2.94 6.16 1.83
N ALA A 77 -3.68 5.46 0.97
CA ALA A 77 -4.75 6.06 0.20
C ALA A 77 -5.88 6.61 1.07
N PHE A 78 -6.21 5.92 2.16
CA PHE A 78 -7.18 6.38 3.15
C PHE A 78 -6.71 7.68 3.82
N GLY A 79 -5.44 7.77 4.21
CA GLY A 79 -4.85 9.01 4.73
C GLY A 79 -4.90 10.15 3.71
N GLY A 80 -4.58 9.87 2.44
CA GLY A 80 -4.68 10.86 1.36
C GLY A 80 -6.12 11.30 1.07
N TYR A 81 -7.07 10.36 1.10
CA TYR A 81 -8.49 10.61 0.84
C TYR A 81 -9.16 11.42 1.96
N THR A 82 -8.80 11.14 3.21
CA THR A 82 -9.33 11.83 4.39
C THR A 82 -8.56 13.09 4.76
N ASP A 83 -7.48 13.39 4.02
CA ASP A 83 -6.57 14.50 4.31
C ASP A 83 -5.96 14.41 5.74
N ASP A 84 -5.86 13.20 6.27
CA ASP A 84 -5.24 12.92 7.57
C ASP A 84 -3.73 12.73 7.39
N LYS A 85 -2.98 13.77 7.77
CA LYS A 85 -1.52 13.78 7.69
C LYS A 85 -0.87 12.66 8.50
N THR A 86 -1.37 12.35 9.69
CA THR A 86 -0.76 11.35 10.57
C THR A 86 -0.89 9.96 9.96
N VAL A 87 -2.10 9.62 9.51
CA VAL A 87 -2.40 8.35 8.85
C VAL A 87 -1.59 8.25 7.55
N PHE A 88 -1.63 9.26 6.69
CA PHE A 88 -0.88 9.25 5.43
C PHE A 88 0.62 9.03 5.66
N THR A 89 1.22 9.81 6.57
CA THR A 89 2.68 9.74 6.83
C THR A 89 3.07 8.37 7.38
N LEU A 90 2.30 7.83 8.33
CA LEU A 90 2.56 6.51 8.91
C LEU A 90 2.56 5.41 7.84
N TYR A 91 1.48 5.33 7.05
CA TYR A 91 1.35 4.30 6.02
C TYR A 91 2.30 4.50 4.85
N TRP A 92 2.61 5.74 4.50
CA TRP A 92 3.62 6.06 3.48
C TRP A 92 5.01 5.57 3.90
N PHE A 93 5.44 5.85 5.15
CA PHE A 93 6.73 5.35 5.65
C PHE A 93 6.74 3.82 5.78
N ALA A 94 5.67 3.23 6.30
CA ALA A 94 5.56 1.77 6.41
C ALA A 94 5.62 1.10 5.03
N HIS A 95 4.93 1.66 4.03
CA HIS A 95 5.02 1.21 2.64
C HIS A 95 6.43 1.42 2.07
N LEU A 96 7.14 2.48 2.43
CA LEU A 96 8.53 2.65 1.96
C LEU A 96 9.42 1.51 2.48
N VAL A 97 9.23 1.10 3.74
CA VAL A 97 9.93 -0.05 4.32
C VAL A 97 9.55 -1.35 3.61
N GLY A 98 8.26 -1.62 3.39
CA GLY A 98 7.85 -2.83 2.66
C GLY A 98 8.27 -2.80 1.19
N GLY A 99 8.34 -1.62 0.56
CA GLY A 99 8.93 -1.41 -0.76
C GLY A 99 10.42 -1.77 -0.82
N LEU A 100 11.20 -1.50 0.24
CA LEU A 100 12.58 -1.97 0.33
C LEU A 100 12.66 -3.49 0.41
N CYS A 101 11.80 -4.12 1.21
CA CYS A 101 11.67 -5.59 1.24
C CYS A 101 11.31 -6.13 -0.14
N TYR A 102 10.46 -5.43 -0.89
CA TYR A 102 10.04 -5.79 -2.24
C TYR A 102 11.20 -5.77 -3.23
N ILE A 103 12.03 -4.73 -3.20
CA ILE A 103 13.26 -4.61 -4.00
C ILE A 103 14.22 -5.75 -3.66
N PHE A 104 14.42 -6.02 -2.37
CA PHE A 104 15.24 -7.16 -1.93
C PHE A 104 14.71 -8.49 -2.49
N CYS A 105 13.40 -8.76 -2.36
CA CYS A 105 12.79 -9.99 -2.87
C CYS A 105 12.90 -10.12 -4.39
N THR A 106 12.82 -9.00 -5.11
CA THR A 106 12.97 -8.95 -6.57
C THR A 106 14.33 -9.49 -7.01
N GLY A 107 15.39 -9.30 -6.21
CA GLY A 107 16.71 -9.90 -6.42
C GLY A 107 16.86 -11.29 -5.78
N ALA A 108 16.29 -11.51 -4.59
CA ALA A 108 16.43 -12.76 -3.85
C ALA A 108 15.75 -13.95 -4.53
N VAL A 109 14.55 -13.77 -5.11
CA VAL A 109 13.82 -14.83 -5.82
C VAL A 109 14.62 -15.40 -7.01
N PRO A 110 15.12 -14.59 -7.97
CA PRO A 110 15.90 -15.11 -9.08
C PRO A 110 17.26 -15.65 -8.60
N ALA A 111 17.90 -15.02 -7.61
CA ALA A 111 19.13 -15.55 -7.03
C ALA A 111 18.93 -16.96 -6.45
N ALA A 112 17.83 -17.16 -5.70
CA ALA A 112 17.48 -18.47 -5.16
C ALA A 112 17.12 -19.46 -6.28
N ARG A 113 16.29 -19.07 -7.24
CA ARG A 113 15.78 -19.95 -8.31
C ARG A 113 16.86 -20.39 -9.31
N PHE A 114 17.78 -19.51 -9.66
CA PHE A 114 18.81 -19.75 -10.68
C PHE A 114 20.17 -20.17 -10.11
N SER A 115 20.31 -20.22 -8.79
CA SER A 115 21.42 -20.92 -8.13
C SER A 115 21.45 -22.42 -8.46
N ASP A 116 22.56 -23.09 -8.22
CA ASP A 116 22.67 -24.53 -8.47
C ASP A 116 21.76 -25.35 -7.56
N GLU A 117 21.59 -24.92 -6.30
CA GLU A 117 20.60 -25.46 -5.37
C GLU A 117 19.17 -25.23 -5.89
N GLY A 118 18.86 -24.03 -6.37
CA GLY A 118 17.56 -23.70 -6.96
C GLY A 118 17.23 -24.54 -8.19
N LYS A 119 18.21 -24.81 -9.05
CA LYS A 119 18.07 -25.73 -10.18
C LYS A 119 17.84 -27.17 -9.69
N ALA A 120 18.55 -27.61 -8.65
CA ALA A 120 18.33 -28.93 -8.05
C ALA A 120 16.92 -29.03 -7.45
N CYS A 121 16.46 -28.01 -6.73
CA CYS A 121 15.10 -27.92 -6.21
C CYS A 121 14.05 -27.96 -7.32
N ALA A 122 14.26 -27.20 -8.40
CA ALA A 122 13.35 -27.20 -9.55
C ALA A 122 13.25 -28.58 -10.21
N LYS A 123 14.32 -29.38 -10.22
CA LYS A 123 14.27 -30.77 -10.73
C LYS A 123 13.41 -31.69 -9.87
N LEU A 124 13.26 -31.42 -8.56
CA LEU A 124 12.38 -32.18 -7.68
C LEU A 124 10.90 -31.92 -7.97
N SER A 125 10.57 -30.75 -8.51
CA SER A 125 9.21 -30.39 -8.94
C SER A 125 9.27 -29.45 -10.15
N PRO A 126 9.42 -29.98 -11.38
CA PRO A 126 9.64 -29.17 -12.58
C PRO A 126 8.53 -28.15 -12.81
N SER A 127 7.27 -28.57 -12.62
CA SER A 127 6.10 -27.69 -12.77
C SER A 127 6.14 -26.51 -11.80
N ASN A 128 6.56 -26.71 -10.55
CA ASN A 128 6.69 -25.62 -9.59
C ASN A 128 7.90 -24.73 -9.93
N GLY A 129 9.02 -25.34 -10.33
CA GLY A 129 10.22 -24.62 -10.76
C GLY A 129 9.96 -23.64 -11.91
N ASP A 130 9.19 -24.05 -12.92
CA ASP A 130 8.81 -23.19 -14.05
C ASP A 130 7.83 -22.09 -13.62
N ARG A 131 6.88 -22.42 -12.73
CA ARG A 131 5.95 -21.43 -12.18
C ARG A 131 6.66 -20.35 -11.37
N VAL A 132 7.67 -20.68 -10.56
CA VAL A 132 8.46 -19.67 -9.82
C VAL A 132 9.07 -18.66 -10.78
N GLN A 133 9.66 -19.13 -11.88
CA GLN A 133 10.24 -18.26 -12.90
C GLN A 133 9.19 -17.36 -13.56
N MET A 134 8.06 -17.93 -13.99
CA MET A 134 7.01 -17.16 -14.68
C MET A 134 6.35 -16.13 -13.76
N VAL A 135 6.06 -16.50 -12.51
CA VAL A 135 5.50 -15.57 -11.52
C VAL A 135 6.47 -14.41 -11.27
N TRP A 136 7.78 -14.68 -11.18
CA TRP A 136 8.77 -13.62 -11.04
C TRP A 136 8.86 -12.70 -12.27
N ILE A 137 8.78 -13.23 -13.49
CA ILE A 137 8.78 -12.40 -14.71
C ILE A 137 7.56 -11.47 -14.71
N VAL A 138 6.37 -12.01 -14.47
CA VAL A 138 5.13 -11.21 -14.40
C VAL A 138 5.23 -10.16 -13.29
N HIS A 139 5.78 -10.54 -12.15
CA HIS A 139 6.05 -9.64 -11.05
C HIS A 139 6.97 -8.49 -11.44
N ALA A 140 8.13 -8.78 -12.04
CA ALA A 140 9.10 -7.77 -12.44
C ALA A 140 8.52 -6.78 -13.45
N VAL A 141 7.71 -7.25 -14.40
CA VAL A 141 7.04 -6.39 -15.38
C VAL A 141 6.01 -5.48 -14.71
N LEU A 142 5.13 -6.05 -13.88
CA LEU A 142 4.07 -5.28 -13.23
C LEU A 142 4.59 -4.37 -12.11
N PHE A 143 5.79 -4.61 -11.57
CA PHE A 143 6.41 -3.74 -10.58
C PHE A 143 6.51 -2.28 -11.06
N MET A 144 6.75 -2.05 -12.35
CA MET A 144 6.79 -0.68 -12.91
C MET A 144 5.43 0.03 -12.83
N VAL A 145 4.33 -0.69 -13.05
CA VAL A 145 2.97 -0.16 -12.91
C VAL A 145 2.69 0.20 -11.46
N TYR A 146 3.14 -0.65 -10.53
CA TYR A 146 3.02 -0.41 -9.10
C TYR A 146 3.79 0.84 -8.66
N VAL A 147 5.04 1.00 -9.08
CA VAL A 147 5.83 2.23 -8.81
C VAL A 147 5.11 3.47 -9.33
N GLY A 148 4.54 3.40 -10.54
CA GLY A 148 3.72 4.49 -11.09
C GLY A 148 2.52 4.84 -10.22
N GLY A 149 1.77 3.84 -9.74
CA GLY A 149 0.64 4.06 -8.82
C GLY A 149 1.07 4.72 -7.51
N MET A 150 2.21 4.30 -6.97
CA MET A 150 2.77 4.83 -5.72
C MET A 150 3.14 6.32 -5.85
N LEU A 151 3.86 6.64 -6.93
CA LEU A 151 4.24 8.02 -7.26
C LEU A 151 3.00 8.89 -7.51
N SER A 152 1.96 8.36 -8.15
CA SER A 152 0.69 9.07 -8.35
C SER A 152 0.00 9.41 -7.03
N ILE A 153 -0.14 8.46 -6.09
CA ILE A 153 -0.77 8.74 -4.80
C ILE A 153 0.03 9.79 -4.02
N THR A 154 1.35 9.67 -4.01
CA THR A 154 2.23 10.65 -3.37
C THR A 154 2.10 12.02 -4.02
N TYR A 155 2.03 12.08 -5.35
CA TYR A 155 1.86 13.33 -6.09
C TYR A 155 0.53 14.03 -5.75
N PHE A 156 -0.59 13.32 -5.81
CA PHE A 156 -1.92 13.90 -5.58
C PHE A 156 -2.19 14.22 -4.11
N SER A 157 -1.63 13.45 -3.18
CA SER A 157 -1.87 13.64 -1.74
C SER A 157 -0.94 14.69 -1.11
N PHE A 158 0.27 14.86 -1.67
CA PHE A 158 1.33 15.62 -1.02
C PHE A 158 2.03 16.66 -1.93
N LEU A 159 2.56 16.26 -3.10
CA LEU A 159 3.37 17.18 -3.92
C LEU A 159 2.52 18.28 -4.55
N LYS A 160 1.44 17.93 -5.26
CA LYS A 160 0.58 18.89 -5.95
C LYS A 160 0.04 19.97 -4.98
N PRO A 161 -0.52 19.63 -3.81
CA PRO A 161 -0.96 20.65 -2.85
C PRO A 161 0.19 21.56 -2.36
N THR A 162 1.39 21.00 -2.16
CA THR A 162 2.52 21.78 -1.62
C THR A 162 2.99 22.86 -2.59
N PHE A 163 3.00 22.60 -3.90
CA PHE A 163 3.49 23.56 -4.90
C PHE A 163 2.41 24.53 -5.40
N PHE A 164 1.17 24.07 -5.59
CA PHE A 164 0.11 24.92 -6.18
C PHE A 164 -0.60 25.84 -5.17
N PHE A 165 -0.57 25.53 -3.87
CA PHE A 165 -1.13 26.44 -2.85
C PHE A 165 -0.14 27.50 -2.36
N GLN A 166 1.15 27.40 -2.73
CA GLN A 166 2.17 28.34 -2.29
C GLN A 166 2.17 29.65 -3.11
N GLU A 167 1.67 29.63 -4.36
CA GLU A 167 1.59 30.83 -5.22
C GLU A 167 0.33 31.70 -4.99
N GLY A 168 -0.65 31.21 -4.22
CA GLY A 168 -1.92 31.92 -3.96
C GLY A 168 -1.94 32.77 -2.69
N GLY A 169 -0.85 32.82 -1.92
CA GLY A 169 -0.76 33.40 -0.57
C GLY A 169 -0.94 34.92 -0.44
N GLY A 170 -1.62 35.57 -1.38
CA GLY A 170 -1.94 37.01 -1.35
C GLY A 170 -3.43 37.35 -1.48
N ARG A 171 -4.33 36.38 -1.66
CA ARG A 171 -5.77 36.65 -1.63
C ARG A 171 -6.40 36.00 -0.42
N THR A 172 -6.31 36.70 0.71
CA THR A 172 -7.33 36.60 1.74
C THR A 172 -8.66 36.91 1.07
N ASP A 173 -9.35 35.87 0.63
CA ASP A 173 -10.78 35.95 0.41
C ASP A 173 -11.37 36.29 1.77
N HIS A 174 -11.58 37.60 1.91
CA HIS A 174 -12.43 38.21 2.89
C HIS A 174 -13.79 37.54 2.66
N ILE A 175 -14.02 36.41 3.35
CA ILE A 175 -15.34 35.82 3.47
C ILE A 175 -16.15 36.92 4.15
N ASP A 176 -16.83 37.71 3.33
CA ASP A 176 -17.99 38.47 3.73
C ASP A 176 -18.94 37.49 4.36
N ARG A 177 -18.78 37.30 5.69
CA ARG A 177 -19.85 36.77 6.51
C ARG A 177 -21.03 37.70 6.26
N PRO A 178 -22.17 37.18 5.75
CA PRO A 178 -23.36 38.01 5.63
C PRO A 178 -23.64 38.59 7.01
N ARG A 179 -23.54 39.91 7.08
CA ARG A 179 -23.84 40.73 8.25
C ARG A 179 -25.36 40.78 8.40
N GLY A 180 -25.98 39.63 8.59
CA GLY A 180 -27.41 39.45 8.75
C GLY A 180 -27.71 38.91 10.15
N GLU A 181 -28.58 39.63 10.86
CA GLU A 181 -29.21 39.23 12.13
C GLU A 181 -28.45 39.55 13.42
N ARG A 182 -28.16 40.85 13.57
CA ARG A 182 -28.49 41.51 14.84
C ARG A 182 -30.01 41.69 14.88
N GLY A 183 -30.72 40.80 15.57
CA GLY A 183 -32.16 40.89 15.76
C GLY A 183 -32.57 40.47 17.18
N ALA A 184 -32.88 41.47 18.00
CA ALA A 184 -33.79 41.48 19.17
C ALA A 184 -33.73 40.29 20.16
N ALA A 185 -33.20 40.45 21.38
CA ALA A 185 -33.91 41.07 22.50
C ALA A 185 -35.39 40.64 22.61
N GLY A 186 -35.65 39.42 23.12
CA GLY A 186 -36.95 38.97 23.59
C GLY A 186 -36.90 38.60 25.08
N ARG A 187 -37.26 39.55 25.95
CA ARG A 187 -37.65 39.32 27.35
C ARG A 187 -39.04 38.66 27.40
N ARG A 188 -39.31 38.02 28.56
CA ARG A 188 -40.58 37.45 29.06
C ARG A 188 -40.79 35.99 28.63
N GLN A 189 -41.24 35.07 29.48
CA GLN A 189 -42.14 35.26 30.62
C GLN A 189 -41.98 34.12 31.63
N GLN A 190 -41.82 34.49 32.90
CA GLN A 190 -42.24 33.67 34.04
C GLN A 190 -43.76 33.63 34.07
N ASP A 191 -44.35 32.44 34.01
CA ASP A 191 -45.68 32.06 34.49
C ASP A 191 -45.50 30.57 34.89
N ARG A 192 -45.63 30.03 36.12
CA ARG A 192 -46.44 30.25 37.33
C ARG A 192 -47.96 30.00 37.16
N VAL A 193 -48.37 28.72 37.04
CA VAL A 193 -49.65 28.13 37.51
C VAL A 193 -49.41 26.61 37.63
N SER A 194 -49.31 26.00 38.82
CA SER A 194 -50.35 25.46 39.72
C SER A 194 -51.12 24.21 39.21
N ASP A 195 -51.14 23.19 40.06
CA ASP A 195 -52.14 22.13 40.27
C ASP A 195 -52.30 21.00 39.22
N VAL A 196 -51.78 19.80 39.51
CA VAL A 196 -52.51 18.57 39.93
C VAL A 196 -51.57 17.70 40.77
#